data_AF-A0A9E5XQP4-F1
#
_entry.id   AF-A0A9E5XQP4-F1
#
_cell.length_a   1.000
_cell.length_b   1.000
_cell.length_c   1.000
_cell.angle_alpha   90.00
_cell.angle_beta   90.00
_cell.angle_gamma   90.00
#
_symmetry.space_group_name_H-M   'P 1'
#
loop_
_entity.id
_entity.type
_entity.pdbx_description
1 polymer ?
#
loop_
_entity_poly.entity_id
_entity_poly.type
_entity_poly.pdbx_seq_one_letter_code
_entity_poly.pdbx_strand_id
1 'polypeptide(L)'
;MKRSALWIWLWLLLPLHVWSQDVDIYHKNTNDNYHLPQIPRGMTFREFDLLGTQVRMQDIFASAVYPGYIHFRIYERKKGYWLMGLRGAGYAGWAYLSFKDRSVWWLLLNPNGRANFDPDYKIDVAVAYASAGLILGTFLYDWLHGRYLLQKKQLHIRYKYAPVAGLAAYNFGGRTHVGWQAGIRLTF
;
A
#
# COMPACT_ATOMS: atom_id res chain seq x y z
N MET A 1 -14.51 19.94 34.58
CA MET A 1 -13.89 19.51 33.31
C MET A 1 -14.87 19.74 32.17
N LYS A 2 -14.44 20.40 31.09
CA LYS A 2 -15.31 20.91 30.01
C LYS A 2 -15.79 19.75 29.13
N ARG A 3 -17.10 19.72 28.79
CA ARG A 3 -17.73 18.71 27.91
C ARG A 3 -17.01 18.52 26.55
N SER A 4 -16.21 19.49 26.12
CA SER A 4 -15.37 19.42 24.92
C SER A 4 -14.21 18.43 25.01
N ALA A 5 -13.67 18.16 26.21
CA ALA A 5 -12.58 17.20 26.38
C ALA A 5 -13.04 15.76 26.09
N LEU A 6 -14.29 15.44 26.44
CA LEU A 6 -14.84 14.09 26.28
C LEU A 6 -15.06 13.73 24.79
N TRP A 7 -15.41 14.72 23.97
CA TRP A 7 -15.51 14.55 22.51
C TRP A 7 -14.15 14.33 21.84
N ILE A 8 -13.09 15.01 22.30
CA ILE A 8 -11.73 14.84 21.78
C ILE A 8 -11.23 13.42 22.08
N TRP A 9 -11.49 12.92 23.28
CA TRP A 9 -11.18 11.52 23.64
C TRP A 9 -12.00 10.52 22.82
N LEU A 10 -13.29 10.78 22.58
CA LEU A 10 -14.13 9.90 21.77
C LEU A 10 -13.63 9.78 20.31
N TRP A 11 -13.16 10.90 19.74
CA TRP A 11 -12.57 10.93 18.39
C TRP A 11 -11.17 10.32 18.33
N LEU A 12 -10.39 10.38 19.41
CA LEU A 12 -9.09 9.70 19.51
C LEU A 12 -9.23 8.18 19.70
N LEU A 13 -10.32 7.70 20.32
CA LEU A 13 -10.56 6.27 20.55
C LEU A 13 -11.27 5.57 19.39
N LEU A 14 -12.07 6.29 18.59
CA LEU A 14 -12.72 5.75 17.39
C LEU A 14 -11.76 5.10 16.37
N PRO A 15 -10.57 5.65 16.06
CA PRO A 15 -9.64 4.95 15.17
C PRO A 15 -9.07 3.67 15.79
N LEU A 16 -8.97 3.54 17.12
CA LEU A 16 -8.42 2.31 17.74
C LEU A 16 -9.32 1.08 17.56
N HIS A 17 -10.63 1.25 17.30
CA HIS A 17 -11.52 0.14 16.99
C HIS A 17 -11.49 -0.27 15.51
N VAL A 18 -11.05 0.63 14.60
CA VAL A 18 -10.79 0.26 13.20
C VAL A 18 -9.47 -0.52 13.07
N TRP A 19 -8.60 -0.45 14.09
CA TRP A 19 -7.34 -1.20 14.14
C TRP A 19 -7.53 -2.70 14.39
N SER A 20 -8.72 -3.16 14.78
CA SER A 20 -9.01 -4.58 14.98
C SER A 20 -9.55 -5.28 13.73
N GLN A 21 -9.45 -4.70 12.53
CA GLN A 21 -9.93 -5.38 11.31
C GLN A 21 -8.82 -6.02 10.46
N ASP A 22 -7.57 -6.00 10.95
CA ASP A 22 -6.62 -7.09 10.71
C ASP A 22 -6.75 -8.18 11.81
N VAL A 23 -7.90 -8.27 12.51
CA VAL A 23 -8.32 -9.54 13.11
C VAL A 23 -8.44 -10.52 11.97
N ASP A 24 -7.55 -11.51 11.93
CA ASP A 24 -7.60 -12.63 11.00
C ASP A 24 -9.03 -13.19 10.97
N ILE A 25 -9.83 -12.77 9.99
CA ILE A 25 -11.12 -13.41 9.63
C ILE A 25 -10.84 -14.80 9.03
N TYR A 26 -9.57 -15.17 8.87
CA TYR A 26 -9.19 -16.57 8.90
C TYR A 26 -9.41 -17.10 10.31
N HIS A 27 -10.63 -17.60 10.56
CA HIS A 27 -10.80 -18.68 11.52
C HIS A 27 -9.63 -19.64 11.30
N LYS A 28 -8.83 -19.86 12.33
CA LYS A 28 -7.87 -20.96 12.37
C LYS A 28 -8.71 -22.23 12.32
N ASN A 29 -9.16 -22.59 11.13
CA ASN A 29 -9.50 -23.94 10.76
C ASN A 29 -8.15 -24.66 10.81
N THR A 30 -7.73 -25.02 12.03
CA THR A 30 -6.68 -26.02 12.26
C THR A 30 -7.25 -27.33 11.75
N ASN A 31 -7.33 -27.44 10.42
CA ASN A 31 -7.45 -28.72 9.78
C ASN A 31 -6.04 -29.26 9.81
N ASP A 32 -5.75 -30.10 10.80
CA ASP A 32 -4.43 -30.72 10.99
C ASP A 32 -4.03 -31.60 9.79
N ASN A 33 -4.95 -31.82 8.84
CA ASN A 33 -4.70 -32.43 7.53
C ASN A 33 -4.29 -31.42 6.44
N TYR A 34 -3.89 -30.19 6.80
CA TYR A 34 -3.43 -29.22 5.81
C TYR A 34 -2.06 -29.62 5.26
N HIS A 35 -2.06 -30.29 4.11
CA HIS A 35 -0.83 -30.52 3.35
C HIS A 35 -0.40 -29.22 2.68
N LEU A 36 0.82 -28.78 2.97
CA LEU A 36 1.43 -27.68 2.22
C LEU A 36 1.39 -28.03 0.72
N PRO A 37 0.91 -27.12 -0.14
CA PRO A 37 0.94 -27.36 -1.57
C PRO A 37 2.38 -27.61 -2.01
N GLN A 38 2.60 -28.59 -2.89
CA GLN A 38 3.92 -28.88 -3.41
C GLN A 38 4.49 -27.63 -4.10
N ILE A 39 5.59 -27.10 -3.57
CA ILE A 39 6.28 -25.96 -4.17
C ILE A 39 6.90 -26.45 -5.49
N PRO A 40 6.58 -25.83 -6.63
CA PRO A 40 7.13 -26.24 -7.92
C PRO A 40 8.66 -26.27 -7.90
N ARG A 41 9.25 -27.36 -8.42
CA ARG A 41 10.71 -27.45 -8.59
C ARG A 41 11.17 -26.33 -9.52
N GLY A 42 12.10 -25.49 -9.05
CA GLY A 42 12.60 -24.32 -9.78
C GLY A 42 11.98 -22.98 -9.36
N MET A 43 11.00 -22.96 -8.45
CA MET A 43 10.53 -21.72 -7.84
C MET A 43 11.61 -21.12 -6.94
N THR A 44 11.97 -19.87 -7.20
CA THR A 44 12.92 -19.15 -6.34
C THR A 44 12.24 -18.71 -5.05
N PHE A 45 13.01 -18.55 -3.97
CA PHE A 45 12.49 -18.04 -2.69
C PHE A 45 11.76 -16.70 -2.85
N ARG A 46 12.28 -15.80 -3.70
CA ARG A 46 11.68 -14.49 -3.99
C ARG A 46 10.32 -14.60 -4.69
N GLU A 47 10.16 -15.57 -5.59
CA GLU A 47 8.86 -15.83 -6.23
C GLU A 47 7.85 -16.39 -5.23
N PHE A 48 8.30 -17.30 -4.36
CA PHE A 48 7.46 -17.86 -3.29
C PHE A 48 6.98 -16.77 -2.31
N ASP A 49 7.90 -15.92 -1.84
CA ASP A 49 7.58 -14.79 -0.95
C ASP A 49 6.62 -13.77 -1.60
N LEU A 50 6.82 -13.47 -2.89
CA LEU A 50 5.90 -12.59 -3.64
C LEU A 50 4.48 -13.17 -3.76
N LEU A 51 4.32 -14.50 -3.85
CA LEU A 51 2.99 -15.13 -3.89
C LEU A 51 2.24 -15.00 -2.56
N GLY A 52 2.95 -15.06 -1.43
CA GLY A 52 2.39 -14.87 -0.10
C GLY A 52 2.18 -13.41 0.29
N THR A 53 2.85 -12.47 -0.40
CA THR A 53 2.75 -11.05 -0.11
C THR A 53 1.35 -10.49 -0.41
N GLN A 54 0.79 -9.74 0.54
CA GLN A 54 -0.47 -9.01 0.38
C GLN A 54 -0.29 -7.58 0.90
N VAL A 55 -0.84 -6.60 0.17
CA VAL A 55 -0.89 -5.20 0.62
C VAL A 55 -2.13 -5.04 1.49
N ARG A 56 -1.93 -4.93 2.80
CA ARG A 56 -2.96 -4.73 3.82
C ARG A 56 -3.09 -3.26 4.19
N MET A 57 -4.08 -2.92 5.00
CA MET A 57 -4.26 -1.54 5.51
C MET A 57 -3.02 -1.03 6.26
N GLN A 58 -2.39 -1.86 7.10
CA GLN A 58 -1.14 -1.51 7.78
C GLN A 58 -0.02 -1.11 6.82
N ASP A 59 0.04 -1.70 5.62
CA ASP A 59 1.06 -1.39 4.62
C ASP A 59 0.80 -0.03 3.95
N ILE A 60 -0.46 0.36 3.85
CA ILE A 60 -0.86 1.70 3.38
C ILE A 60 -0.42 2.73 4.41
N PHE A 61 -0.66 2.50 5.70
CA PHE A 61 -0.19 3.43 6.73
C PHE A 61 1.35 3.48 6.81
N ALA A 62 2.01 2.34 6.71
CA ALA A 62 3.47 2.28 6.63
C ALA A 62 3.98 3.04 5.41
N SER A 63 3.31 2.94 4.25
CA SER A 63 3.71 3.67 3.04
C SER A 63 3.45 5.18 3.13
N ALA A 64 2.60 5.66 4.04
CA ALA A 64 2.45 7.09 4.32
C ALA A 64 3.69 7.64 5.02
N VAL A 65 4.22 6.90 6.00
CA VAL A 65 5.40 7.28 6.80
C VAL A 65 6.70 7.02 6.04
N TYR A 66 6.81 5.87 5.38
CA TYR A 66 7.98 5.41 4.65
C TYR A 66 7.73 5.47 3.14
N PRO A 67 8.17 6.53 2.43
CA PRO A 67 7.90 6.65 1.01
C PRO A 67 8.56 5.52 0.20
N GLY A 68 7.78 4.87 -0.66
CA GLY A 68 8.24 3.75 -1.48
C GLY A 68 8.15 2.39 -0.78
N TYR A 69 7.59 2.31 0.44
CA TYR A 69 7.51 1.09 1.24
C TYR A 69 6.92 -0.09 0.46
N ILE A 70 5.81 0.11 -0.25
CA ILE A 70 5.16 -0.97 -1.01
C ILE A 70 6.06 -1.42 -2.16
N HIS A 71 6.68 -0.47 -2.88
CA HIS A 71 7.66 -0.78 -3.92
C HIS A 71 8.89 -1.55 -3.40
N PHE A 72 9.39 -1.22 -2.20
CA PHE A 72 10.47 -1.98 -1.58
C PHE A 72 10.03 -3.41 -1.23
N ARG A 73 8.82 -3.57 -0.68
CA ARG A 73 8.25 -4.87 -0.31
C ARG A 73 8.05 -5.79 -1.51
N ILE A 74 7.71 -5.25 -2.69
CA ILE A 74 7.59 -6.03 -3.94
C ILE A 74 8.88 -6.10 -4.76
N TYR A 75 10.01 -5.74 -4.15
CA TYR A 75 11.34 -5.78 -4.72
C TYR A 75 11.54 -4.89 -5.97
N GLU A 76 10.90 -3.71 -6.01
CA GLU A 76 11.03 -2.67 -7.04
C GLU A 76 11.89 -1.49 -6.52
N ARG A 77 13.13 -1.77 -6.12
CA ARG A 77 14.02 -0.81 -5.42
C ARG A 77 14.18 0.53 -6.15
N LYS A 78 14.37 0.51 -7.47
CA LYS A 78 14.58 1.74 -8.28
C LYS A 78 13.40 2.70 -8.14
N LYS A 79 12.16 2.19 -8.18
CA LYS A 79 10.95 3.01 -8.00
C LYS A 79 10.78 3.45 -6.55
N GLY A 80 11.09 2.56 -5.60
CA GLY A 80 11.08 2.90 -4.16
C GLY A 80 11.97 4.11 -3.85
N TYR A 81 13.23 4.10 -4.31
CA TYR A 81 14.14 5.23 -4.11
C TYR A 81 13.69 6.50 -4.83
N TRP A 82 13.11 6.39 -6.02
CA TRP A 82 12.56 7.55 -6.73
C TRP A 82 11.40 8.19 -5.97
N LEU A 83 10.48 7.38 -5.43
CA LEU A 83 9.38 7.84 -4.58
C LEU A 83 9.90 8.48 -3.29
N MET A 84 10.93 7.90 -2.68
CA MET A 84 11.61 8.46 -1.52
C MET A 84 12.20 9.84 -1.82
N GLY A 85 12.90 9.99 -2.94
CA GLY A 85 13.45 11.28 -3.37
C GLY A 85 12.38 12.34 -3.60
N LEU A 86 11.32 12.00 -4.35
CA LEU A 86 10.24 12.95 -4.61
C LEU A 86 9.48 13.36 -3.34
N ARG A 87 9.15 12.40 -2.46
CA ARG A 87 8.46 12.73 -1.22
C ARG A 87 9.36 13.50 -0.26
N GLY A 88 10.66 13.20 -0.24
CA GLY A 88 11.66 13.96 0.48
C GLY A 88 11.69 15.43 0.03
N ALA A 89 11.63 15.70 -1.28
CA ALA A 89 11.52 17.05 -1.82
C ALA A 89 10.22 17.75 -1.37
N GLY A 90 9.09 17.02 -1.34
CA GLY A 90 7.83 17.54 -0.80
C GLY A 90 7.92 17.91 0.68
N TYR A 91 8.53 17.06 1.52
CA TYR A 91 8.76 17.38 2.93
C TYR A 91 9.72 18.54 3.13
N ALA A 92 10.76 18.66 2.29
CA ALA A 92 11.69 19.79 2.33
C ALA A 92 10.97 21.12 2.03
N GLY A 93 10.07 21.14 1.04
CA GLY A 93 9.26 22.33 0.75
C GLY A 93 8.30 22.68 1.90
N TRP A 94 7.67 21.68 2.53
CA TRP A 94 6.85 21.91 3.72
C TRP A 94 7.67 22.44 4.90
N ALA A 95 8.84 21.84 5.16
CA ALA A 95 9.75 22.28 6.21
C ALA A 95 10.23 23.71 5.98
N TYR A 96 10.61 24.06 4.75
CA TYR A 96 11.00 25.42 4.37
C TYR A 96 9.91 26.45 4.71
N LEU A 97 8.65 26.17 4.36
CA LEU A 97 7.53 27.06 4.72
C LEU A 97 7.33 27.17 6.22
N SER A 98 7.51 26.06 6.94
CA SER A 98 7.37 26.02 8.40
C SER A 98 8.44 26.88 9.08
N PHE A 99 9.68 26.89 8.57
CA PHE A 99 10.76 27.76 9.06
C PHE A 99 10.57 29.24 8.72
N LYS A 100 9.78 29.57 7.70
CA LYS A 100 9.37 30.94 7.37
C LYS A 100 8.20 31.46 8.24
N ASP A 101 7.85 30.75 9.32
CA ASP A 101 6.65 31.01 10.13
C ASP A 101 5.35 31.07 9.31
N ARG A 102 5.32 30.38 8.15
CA ARG A 102 4.13 30.25 7.33
C ARG A 102 3.41 28.96 7.67
N SER A 103 2.17 29.09 8.12
CA SER A 103 1.29 27.93 8.25
C SER A 103 0.95 27.38 6.87
N VAL A 104 1.52 26.23 6.50
CA VAL A 104 1.20 25.53 5.25
C VAL A 104 -0.29 25.20 5.15
N TRP A 105 -0.92 24.85 6.27
CA TRP A 105 -2.36 24.64 6.32
C TRP A 105 -3.14 25.90 5.96
N TRP A 106 -2.70 27.06 6.42
CA TRP A 106 -3.33 28.33 6.06
C TRP A 106 -3.14 28.67 4.59
N LEU A 107 -1.94 28.45 4.04
CA LEU A 107 -1.63 28.66 2.62
C LEU A 107 -2.50 27.79 1.70
N LEU A 108 -2.73 26.53 2.06
CA LEU A 108 -3.54 25.59 1.30
C LEU A 108 -5.04 25.89 1.37
N LEU A 109 -5.53 26.34 2.54
CA LEU A 109 -6.96 26.60 2.79
C LEU A 109 -7.40 28.00 2.37
N ASN A 110 -6.48 28.95 2.32
CA ASN A 110 -6.77 30.34 1.93
C ASN A 110 -5.76 30.85 0.89
N PRO A 111 -5.74 30.28 -0.33
CA PRO A 111 -4.77 30.64 -1.37
C PRO A 111 -4.84 32.12 -1.77
N ASN A 112 -5.96 32.79 -1.49
CA ASN A 112 -6.20 34.21 -1.79
C ASN A 112 -6.08 35.12 -0.55
N GLY A 113 -5.76 34.56 0.63
CA GLY A 113 -5.70 35.30 1.88
C GLY A 113 -4.54 36.29 1.93
N ARG A 114 -4.78 37.53 2.41
CA ARG A 114 -3.78 38.61 2.59
C ARG A 114 -2.76 38.77 1.45
N ALA A 115 -3.13 38.42 0.22
CA ALA A 115 -2.30 38.55 -0.99
C ALA A 115 -1.91 40.01 -1.34
N ASN A 116 -2.34 40.99 -0.54
CA ASN A 116 -2.20 42.41 -0.83
C ASN A 116 -0.94 43.07 -0.25
N PHE A 117 -0.10 42.38 0.55
CA PHE A 117 1.01 43.05 1.24
C PHE A 117 2.39 42.37 1.14
N ASP A 118 2.51 41.18 0.54
CA ASP A 118 3.80 40.47 0.49
C ASP A 118 4.04 39.79 -0.88
N PRO A 119 5.06 40.22 -1.66
CA PRO A 119 5.38 39.61 -2.96
C PRO A 119 5.77 38.13 -2.86
N ASP A 120 6.30 37.68 -1.71
CA ASP A 120 6.70 36.28 -1.51
C ASP A 120 5.49 35.35 -1.30
N TYR A 121 4.31 35.90 -1.02
CA TYR A 121 3.12 35.12 -0.70
C TYR A 121 2.73 34.12 -1.79
N LYS A 122 2.79 34.54 -3.06
CA LYS A 122 2.43 33.68 -4.21
C LYS A 122 3.41 32.51 -4.36
N ILE A 123 4.69 32.74 -4.06
CA ILE A 123 5.72 31.71 -4.10
C ILE A 123 5.48 30.72 -2.96
N ASP A 124 5.20 31.20 -1.75
CA ASP A 124 4.93 30.35 -0.59
C ASP A 124 3.70 29.45 -0.84
N VAL A 125 2.63 30.00 -1.44
CA VAL A 125 1.44 29.22 -1.84
C VAL A 125 1.80 28.16 -2.89
N ALA A 126 2.56 28.51 -3.93
CA ALA A 126 2.99 27.55 -4.95
C ALA A 126 3.83 26.41 -4.36
N VAL A 127 4.77 26.73 -3.45
CA VAL A 127 5.57 25.74 -2.73
C VAL A 127 4.68 24.85 -1.86
N ALA A 128 3.66 25.40 -1.20
CA ALA A 128 2.73 24.63 -0.37
C ALA A 128 1.96 23.60 -1.21
N TYR A 129 1.38 24.03 -2.33
CA TYR A 129 0.66 23.12 -3.24
C TYR A 129 1.58 22.08 -3.88
N ALA A 130 2.77 22.48 -4.34
CA ALA A 130 3.74 21.55 -4.91
C ALA A 130 4.17 20.49 -3.89
N SER A 131 4.44 20.92 -2.64
CA SER A 131 4.82 20.03 -1.54
C SER A 131 3.72 19.05 -1.19
N ALA A 132 2.49 19.55 -0.97
CA ALA A 132 1.32 18.73 -0.68
C ALA A 132 1.01 17.76 -1.83
N GLY A 133 1.09 18.24 -3.07
CA GLY A 133 0.90 17.44 -4.28
C GLY A 133 1.93 16.33 -4.42
N LEU A 134 3.21 16.60 -4.16
CA LEU A 134 4.27 15.59 -4.14
C LEU A 134 4.03 14.54 -3.05
N ILE A 135 3.67 14.96 -1.84
CA ILE A 135 3.46 14.04 -0.72
C ILE A 135 2.26 13.14 -0.98
N LEU A 136 1.10 13.72 -1.26
CA LEU A 136 -0.13 12.97 -1.51
C LEU A 136 -0.05 12.15 -2.80
N GLY A 137 0.49 12.75 -3.87
CA GLY A 137 0.62 12.09 -5.17
C GLY A 137 1.56 10.89 -5.11
N THR A 138 2.74 11.04 -4.50
CA THR A 138 3.67 9.91 -4.34
C THR A 138 3.14 8.85 -3.38
N PHE A 139 2.36 9.23 -2.36
CA PHE A 139 1.67 8.29 -1.47
C PHE A 139 0.64 7.44 -2.22
N LEU A 140 -0.28 8.09 -2.93
CA LEU A 140 -1.30 7.39 -3.72
C LEU A 140 -0.67 6.54 -4.82
N TYR A 141 0.38 7.03 -5.47
CA TYR A 141 1.10 6.26 -6.48
C TYR A 141 1.76 5.01 -5.88
N ASP A 142 2.47 5.14 -4.76
CA ASP A 142 3.12 4.00 -4.09
C ASP A 142 2.10 2.90 -3.77
N TRP A 143 0.93 3.31 -3.27
CA TRP A 143 -0.15 2.40 -2.94
C TRP A 143 -0.80 1.74 -4.16
N LEU A 144 -1.36 2.53 -5.07
CA LEU A 144 -2.15 2.02 -6.19
C LEU A 144 -1.27 1.25 -7.17
N HIS A 145 -0.13 1.83 -7.56
CA HIS A 145 0.78 1.19 -8.51
C HIS A 145 1.50 0.01 -7.89
N GLY A 146 1.89 0.10 -6.62
CA GLY A 146 2.50 -1.01 -5.90
C GLY A 146 1.58 -2.23 -5.83
N ARG A 147 0.30 -2.02 -5.52
CA ARG A 147 -0.72 -3.09 -5.52
C ARG A 147 -0.91 -3.70 -6.92
N TYR A 148 -1.02 -2.86 -7.94
CA TYR A 148 -1.13 -3.33 -9.34
C TYR A 148 0.08 -4.17 -9.76
N LEU A 149 1.29 -3.70 -9.49
CA LEU A 149 2.52 -4.42 -9.82
C LEU A 149 2.64 -5.75 -9.07
N LEU A 150 2.23 -5.79 -7.79
CA LEU A 150 2.19 -7.02 -7.02
C LEU A 150 1.30 -8.06 -7.70
N GLN A 151 0.06 -7.68 -8.02
CA GLN A 151 -0.89 -8.58 -8.68
C GLN A 151 -0.37 -9.06 -10.03
N LYS A 152 0.22 -8.17 -10.83
CA LYS A 152 0.83 -8.53 -12.12
C LYS A 152 1.97 -9.54 -11.95
N LYS A 153 2.85 -9.36 -10.97
CA LYS A 153 3.94 -10.31 -10.68
C LYS A 153 3.41 -11.65 -10.19
N GLN A 154 2.43 -11.64 -9.29
CA GLN A 154 1.79 -12.86 -8.79
C GLN A 154 1.10 -13.64 -9.91
N LEU A 155 0.38 -12.95 -10.81
CA LEU A 155 -0.21 -13.57 -11.99
C LEU A 155 0.85 -14.17 -12.89
N HIS A 156 1.94 -13.44 -13.16
CA HIS A 156 3.04 -13.96 -13.98
C HIS A 156 3.66 -15.24 -13.37
N ILE A 157 3.89 -15.26 -12.05
CA ILE A 157 4.39 -16.45 -11.34
C ILE A 157 3.38 -17.60 -11.43
N ARG A 158 2.09 -17.33 -11.20
CA ARG A 158 1.03 -18.34 -11.33
C ARG A 158 1.01 -18.91 -12.75
N TYR A 159 1.10 -18.10 -13.80
CA TYR A 159 1.17 -18.57 -15.18
C TYR A 159 2.44 -19.35 -15.50
N LYS A 160 3.59 -18.94 -14.96
CA LYS A 160 4.87 -19.65 -15.14
C LYS A 160 4.81 -21.10 -14.62
N TYR A 161 4.08 -21.33 -13.53
CA TYR A 161 3.99 -22.65 -12.89
C TYR A 161 2.63 -23.36 -13.07
N ALA A 162 1.61 -22.69 -13.61
CA ALA A 162 0.29 -23.26 -13.92
C ALA A 162 0.32 -24.47 -14.87
N PRO A 163 1.11 -24.49 -15.98
CA PRO A 163 1.16 -25.67 -16.84
C PRO A 163 1.77 -26.88 -16.14
N VAL A 164 2.56 -26.70 -15.06
CA VAL A 164 3.15 -27.82 -14.32
C VAL A 164 2.12 -28.52 -13.43
N ALA A 165 1.11 -27.82 -12.91
CA ALA A 165 0.04 -28.43 -12.12
C ALA A 165 -1.00 -29.18 -12.99
N GLY A 166 -1.28 -28.68 -14.19
CA GLY A 166 -2.20 -29.32 -15.14
C GLY A 166 -1.59 -30.49 -15.94
N LEU A 167 -0.30 -30.43 -16.26
CA LEU A 167 0.39 -31.51 -16.99
C LEU A 167 0.96 -32.60 -16.06
N ALA A 168 1.29 -32.29 -14.79
CA ALA A 168 1.65 -33.33 -13.81
C ALA A 168 0.44 -34.20 -13.42
N ALA A 169 -0.78 -33.63 -13.43
CA ALA A 169 -2.01 -34.39 -13.27
C ALA A 169 -2.39 -35.22 -14.51
N TYR A 170 -1.80 -34.94 -15.68
CA TYR A 170 -2.09 -35.64 -16.93
C TYR A 170 -1.14 -36.82 -17.21
N ASN A 171 -0.01 -36.92 -16.49
CA ASN A 171 1.04 -37.91 -16.78
C ASN A 171 1.38 -38.89 -15.64
N PHE A 172 0.62 -38.89 -14.53
CA PHE A 172 0.61 -40.02 -13.60
C PHE A 172 -0.65 -40.84 -13.83
N GLY A 173 -0.45 -42.05 -14.35
CA GLY A 173 -1.47 -42.91 -14.92
C GLY A 173 -2.65 -43.26 -14.01
N GLY A 174 -3.79 -43.48 -14.67
CA GLY A 174 -4.89 -44.26 -14.13
C GLY A 174 -6.01 -43.42 -13.53
N ARG A 175 -7.11 -43.33 -14.30
CA ARG A 175 -8.49 -43.08 -13.85
C ARG A 175 -8.62 -42.46 -12.45
N THR A 176 -8.86 -41.16 -12.39
CA THR A 176 -9.94 -40.65 -11.56
C THR A 176 -10.51 -39.37 -12.18
N HIS A 177 -11.81 -39.43 -12.48
CA HIS A 177 -12.63 -38.25 -12.65
C HIS A 177 -12.56 -37.44 -11.36
N VAL A 178 -11.84 -36.31 -11.37
CA VAL A 178 -12.10 -35.22 -10.44
C VAL A 178 -12.29 -33.98 -11.28
N GLY A 179 -13.56 -33.64 -11.51
CA GLY A 179 -13.91 -32.37 -12.10
C GLY A 179 -13.35 -31.27 -11.22
N TRP A 180 -12.41 -30.50 -11.75
CA TRP A 180 -12.10 -29.19 -11.22
C TRP A 180 -13.35 -28.33 -11.44
N GLN A 181 -14.24 -28.30 -10.45
CA GLN A 181 -15.16 -27.19 -10.30
C GLN A 181 -14.31 -25.95 -10.14
N ALA A 182 -14.21 -25.18 -11.22
CA ALA A 182 -13.72 -23.82 -11.24
C ALA A 182 -14.66 -22.95 -10.39
N GLY A 183 -14.52 -23.05 -9.07
CA GLY A 183 -15.14 -22.18 -8.10
C GLY A 183 -14.24 -20.97 -7.79
N ILE A 184 -13.71 -20.30 -8.81
CA ILE A 184 -13.19 -18.94 -8.63
C ILE A 184 -14.41 -18.04 -8.59
N ARG A 185 -15.01 -17.88 -7.41
CA ARG A 185 -15.89 -16.75 -7.13
C ARG A 185 -15.02 -15.50 -7.19
N LEU A 186 -15.01 -14.84 -8.35
CA LEU A 186 -14.71 -13.43 -8.47
C LEU A 186 -15.84 -12.67 -7.77
N THR A 187 -15.73 -12.48 -6.45
CA THR A 187 -16.47 -11.41 -5.78
C THR A 187 -15.67 -10.12 -5.98
N PHE A 188 -16.19 -9.27 -6.87
CA PHE A 188 -15.85 -7.85 -6.95
C PHE A 188 -16.29 -7.15 -5.66
#